data_AF-A0A950WE21-F1
#
_entry.id   AF-A0A950WE21-F1
#
_cell.length_a   1.000
_cell.length_b   1.000
_cell.length_c   1.000
_cell.angle_alpha   90.00
_cell.angle_beta   90.00
_cell.angle_gamma   90.00
#
_symmetry.space_group_name_H-M   'P 1'
#
loop_
_entity.id
_entity.type
_entity.pdbx_description
1 polymer ?
#
loop_
_entity_poly.entity_id
_entity_poly.type
_entity_poly.pdbx_seq_one_letter_code
_entity_poly.pdbx_strand_id
1 'polypeptide(L)'
;IYRLGETLTLEKRIWMEYGQNTTYVQYTLHGIFSSEDDTTAALTLWPFCLSRDYHSTTQGASDWHFRVENQSNRCRVRAFDGAPAYQLIASPAASFSTNGLWYWHVFHRRDSERGLPDHEDVYQPGVFRVQIAPGQRITLVLSAEASLPSDFGGTQHEEAVMQALVRHQRRIRQLLAVAERSTDDLQQDDPVRARLVVAADQFIVARPDYATATAVNQPPRLSPDRKTIIAGYPWFTDWGRDSMISLPGLLLCTGRYSEARGLLKAFASFTHKGLIPNRFPDSGEVPEYNTADATLWMFYAIDRYLRTTRDWSLLKELFPVLSDIIDWHTRGTAYGIGADPKDGLLHAGAVGLQLTWMDAKVGDWVVTPRRGKPVEVNALWYYALTVMESWAVRLSTDATQYSQLRTMVSQHFAERYWYEAGGYLYDVVDVDGIAGQNDASLRPNQLFAASLTYELLSEAQIISMLQQVNEHLLTPVGLRSLSPDDPGYRNHFHGDPVYRDGAYHQGTVWQWLIGPYVDVYLRVHNNRTVLLPLLEPFVQQLWGTCLGTICEVAEPEPPFTPAGCFAQAWSVAELLRCWLLAVDKM
;
A
#
# COMPACT_ATOMS: atom_id res chain seq x y z
N ILE A 1 17.53 -19.65 -3.88
CA ILE A 1 18.33 -20.82 -4.31
C ILE A 1 19.49 -20.98 -3.33
N TYR A 2 19.76 -22.18 -2.84
CA TYR A 2 20.85 -22.47 -1.89
C TYR A 2 21.87 -23.38 -2.57
N ARG A 3 23.15 -22.99 -2.59
CA ARG A 3 24.24 -23.86 -3.07
C ARG A 3 24.68 -24.76 -1.91
N LEU A 4 24.63 -26.07 -2.10
CA LEU A 4 25.01 -27.07 -1.08
C LEU A 4 26.44 -27.59 -1.30
N GLY A 5 26.97 -27.40 -2.51
CA GLY A 5 28.33 -27.73 -2.91
C GLY A 5 28.62 -27.14 -4.29
N GLU A 6 29.67 -27.61 -4.97
CA GLU A 6 30.02 -27.13 -6.32
C GLU A 6 28.98 -27.53 -7.36
N THR A 7 28.44 -28.75 -7.25
CA THR A 7 27.54 -29.36 -8.24
C THR A 7 26.12 -29.53 -7.75
N LEU A 8 25.82 -29.21 -6.49
CA LEU A 8 24.54 -29.48 -5.85
C LEU A 8 23.85 -28.20 -5.39
N THR A 9 22.58 -28.03 -5.75
CA THR A 9 21.81 -26.82 -5.47
C THR A 9 20.38 -27.17 -5.03
N LEU A 10 19.90 -26.54 -3.96
CA LEU A 10 18.52 -26.65 -3.47
C LEU A 10 17.73 -25.40 -3.85
N GLU A 11 16.70 -25.55 -4.69
CA GLU A 11 15.73 -24.52 -4.97
C GLU A 11 14.61 -24.57 -3.92
N LYS A 12 14.30 -23.43 -3.31
CA LYS A 12 13.09 -23.24 -2.49
C LYS A 12 12.16 -22.29 -3.22
N ARG A 13 10.92 -22.71 -3.44
CA ARG A 13 9.86 -21.93 -4.07
C ARG A 13 8.69 -21.78 -3.12
N ILE A 14 8.15 -20.57 -3.03
CA ILE A 14 7.03 -20.23 -2.15
C ILE A 14 5.96 -19.53 -2.99
N TRP A 15 4.71 -19.96 -2.87
CA TRP A 15 3.56 -19.27 -3.47
C TRP A 15 2.31 -19.52 -2.65
N MET A 16 1.32 -18.64 -2.80
CA MET A 16 0.01 -18.75 -2.15
C MET A 16 -1.06 -19.11 -3.18
N GLU A 17 -2.05 -19.91 -2.76
CA GLU A 17 -3.25 -20.14 -3.54
C GLU A 17 -4.11 -18.87 -3.51
N TYR A 18 -4.53 -18.39 -4.67
CA TYR A 18 -5.30 -17.16 -4.73
C TYR A 18 -6.69 -17.36 -4.11
N GLY A 19 -7.04 -16.49 -3.16
CA GLY A 19 -8.33 -16.54 -2.47
C GLY A 19 -8.45 -17.61 -1.40
N GLN A 20 -7.34 -18.25 -1.00
CA GLN A 20 -7.31 -19.21 0.10
C GLN A 20 -6.16 -18.89 1.07
N ASN A 21 -6.33 -19.27 2.33
CA ASN A 21 -5.29 -19.23 3.35
C ASN A 21 -4.38 -20.45 3.24
N THR A 22 -3.85 -20.70 2.03
CA THR A 22 -3.00 -21.84 1.70
C THR A 22 -1.71 -21.37 1.04
N THR A 23 -0.58 -21.79 1.60
CA THR A 23 0.78 -21.51 1.13
C THR A 23 1.48 -22.82 0.81
N TYR A 24 2.18 -22.86 -0.31
CA TYR A 24 3.00 -23.99 -0.72
C TYR A 24 4.48 -23.62 -0.59
N VAL A 25 5.27 -24.52 -0.01
CA VAL A 25 6.72 -24.41 0.07
C VAL A 25 7.33 -25.65 -0.58
N GLN A 26 7.87 -25.49 -1.77
CA GLN A 26 8.47 -26.57 -2.54
C GLN A 26 9.99 -26.50 -2.49
N TYR A 27 10.61 -27.67 -2.30
CA TYR A 27 12.04 -27.89 -2.36
C TYR A 27 12.37 -28.79 -3.54
N THR A 28 13.25 -28.34 -4.43
CA THR A 28 13.76 -29.14 -5.55
C THR A 28 15.27 -29.24 -5.45
N LEU A 29 15.80 -30.46 -5.41
CA LEU A 29 17.24 -30.69 -5.44
C LEU A 29 17.69 -30.80 -6.91
N HIS A 30 18.71 -30.03 -7.27
CA HIS A 30 19.29 -29.99 -8.62
C HIS A 30 20.76 -30.41 -8.59
N GLY A 31 21.23 -30.97 -9.70
CA GLY A 31 22.64 -31.30 -9.91
C GLY A 31 23.00 -32.76 -9.67
N ILE A 32 24.25 -33.01 -9.30
CA ILE A 32 24.78 -34.36 -9.04
C ILE A 32 25.62 -34.35 -7.76
N PHE A 33 25.62 -35.47 -7.04
CA PHE A 33 26.52 -35.66 -5.91
C PHE A 33 27.96 -35.82 -6.39
N SER A 34 28.91 -35.39 -5.55
CA SER A 34 30.35 -35.51 -5.84
C SER A 34 30.90 -36.91 -5.60
N SER A 35 30.22 -37.70 -4.77
CA SER A 35 30.51 -39.12 -4.55
C SER A 35 29.54 -39.96 -5.37
N GLU A 36 30.04 -41.01 -6.04
CA GLU A 36 29.19 -41.96 -6.77
C GLU A 36 28.29 -42.79 -5.83
N ASP A 37 28.65 -42.92 -4.56
CA ASP A 37 27.88 -43.66 -3.56
C ASP A 37 26.66 -42.87 -3.02
N ASP A 38 26.70 -41.54 -3.14
CA ASP A 38 25.63 -40.67 -2.65
C ASP A 38 24.56 -40.48 -3.72
N THR A 39 23.36 -40.99 -3.47
CA THR A 39 22.22 -40.89 -4.40
C THR A 39 21.08 -40.02 -3.87
N THR A 40 21.09 -39.69 -2.58
CA THR A 40 20.05 -38.89 -1.91
C THR A 40 20.64 -38.02 -0.81
N ALA A 41 19.94 -36.94 -0.46
CA ALA A 41 20.25 -36.09 0.69
C ALA A 41 19.09 -36.12 1.70
N ALA A 42 19.42 -36.06 2.99
CA ALA A 42 18.41 -35.94 4.04
C ALA A 42 17.95 -34.48 4.17
N LEU A 43 16.70 -34.20 3.83
CA LEU A 43 16.05 -32.91 4.06
C LEU A 43 15.24 -32.97 5.37
N THR A 44 15.60 -32.10 6.31
CA THR A 44 14.91 -31.97 7.59
C THR A 44 14.29 -30.57 7.69
N LEU A 45 12.98 -30.49 7.93
CA LEU A 45 12.24 -29.23 8.05
C LEU A 45 11.72 -29.04 9.48
N TRP A 46 12.08 -27.91 10.09
CA TRP A 46 11.69 -27.52 11.45
C TRP A 46 10.72 -26.34 11.37
N PRO A 47 9.40 -26.58 11.32
CA PRO A 47 8.43 -25.49 11.36
C PRO A 47 8.42 -24.84 12.75
N PHE A 48 8.44 -23.51 12.78
CA PHE A 48 8.13 -22.74 13.98
C PHE A 48 6.72 -22.16 13.86
N CYS A 49 5.95 -22.33 14.92
CA CYS A 49 4.54 -22.03 15.03
C CYS A 49 4.33 -20.93 16.07
N LEU A 50 3.58 -19.92 15.67
CA LEU A 50 3.21 -18.77 16.49
C LEU A 50 1.68 -18.69 16.61
N SER A 51 1.20 -17.95 17.60
CA SER A 51 -0.22 -17.62 17.76
C SER A 51 -0.33 -16.16 18.21
N ARG A 52 -0.16 -15.25 17.26
CA ARG A 52 -0.17 -13.80 17.48
C ARG A 52 -0.92 -13.07 16.38
N ASP A 53 -1.36 -11.86 16.69
CA ASP A 53 -1.65 -10.83 15.70
C ASP A 53 -0.38 -9.99 15.43
N TYR A 54 -0.51 -8.91 14.66
CA TYR A 54 0.60 -8.03 14.35
C TYR A 54 0.98 -7.06 15.50
N HIS A 55 0.23 -7.04 16.61
CA HIS A 55 0.44 -6.19 17.79
C HIS A 55 0.89 -6.96 19.05
N SER A 56 0.91 -8.28 19.00
CA SER A 56 1.26 -9.16 20.11
C SER A 56 2.41 -10.10 19.75
N THR A 57 3.03 -10.68 20.78
CA THR A 57 4.00 -11.77 20.63
C THR A 57 3.48 -13.01 21.34
N THR A 58 3.82 -14.17 20.80
CA THR A 58 3.55 -15.46 21.45
C THR A 58 4.44 -15.58 22.69
N GLN A 59 3.82 -15.82 23.84
CA GLN A 59 4.51 -16.08 25.11
C GLN A 59 4.28 -17.53 25.50
N GLY A 60 5.36 -18.31 25.56
CA GLY A 60 5.30 -19.73 25.91
C GLY A 60 5.11 -19.93 27.41
N ALA A 61 4.69 -21.12 27.81
CA ALA A 61 4.72 -21.52 29.21
C ALA A 61 5.04 -23.01 29.34
N SER A 62 5.60 -23.42 30.48
CA SER A 62 5.96 -24.83 30.72
C SER A 62 4.75 -25.76 30.78
N ASP A 63 3.57 -25.24 31.14
CA ASP A 63 2.30 -25.96 31.26
C ASP A 63 1.37 -25.75 30.06
N TRP A 64 1.78 -24.93 29.09
CA TRP A 64 1.01 -24.68 27.87
C TRP A 64 1.80 -25.11 26.63
N HIS A 65 1.16 -25.96 25.82
CA HIS A 65 1.70 -26.43 24.54
C HIS A 65 0.60 -26.33 23.49
N PHE A 66 0.98 -26.11 22.24
CA PHE A 66 0.01 -26.20 21.15
C PHE A 66 -0.46 -27.66 21.04
N ARG A 67 -1.75 -27.83 20.74
CA ARG A 67 -2.33 -29.14 20.45
C ARG A 67 -1.89 -29.55 19.05
N VAL A 68 -1.19 -30.69 18.96
CA VAL A 68 -0.67 -31.23 17.70
C VAL A 68 -1.29 -32.59 17.44
N GLU A 69 -2.11 -32.68 16.40
CA GLU A 69 -2.63 -33.95 15.88
C GLU A 69 -1.68 -34.45 14.80
N ASN A 70 -0.96 -35.55 15.07
CA ASN A 70 -0.03 -36.17 14.14
C ASN A 70 -0.73 -37.23 13.28
N GLN A 71 -0.52 -37.19 11.96
CA GLN A 71 -0.93 -38.24 11.04
C GLN A 71 0.19 -38.50 10.00
N SER A 72 1.22 -39.28 10.38
CA SER A 72 2.32 -39.77 9.54
C SER A 72 3.14 -38.70 8.80
N ASN A 73 2.59 -38.08 7.75
CA ASN A 73 3.22 -37.04 6.93
C ASN A 73 2.50 -35.69 7.02
N ARG A 74 1.60 -35.53 7.99
CA ARG A 74 0.95 -34.25 8.28
C ARG A 74 0.81 -34.01 9.78
N CYS A 75 0.63 -32.75 10.14
CA CYS A 75 0.16 -32.38 11.45
C CYS A 75 -0.86 -31.24 11.40
N ARG A 76 -1.87 -31.32 12.26
CA ARG A 76 -2.79 -30.20 12.54
C ARG A 76 -2.38 -29.57 13.86
N VAL A 77 -2.23 -28.25 13.85
CA VAL A 77 -1.72 -27.47 14.98
C VAL A 77 -2.78 -26.46 15.40
N ARG A 78 -2.99 -26.33 16.72
CA ARG A 78 -3.91 -25.36 17.32
C ARG A 78 -3.35 -24.86 18.65
N ALA A 79 -3.31 -23.54 18.83
CA ALA A 79 -2.68 -22.91 20.00
C ALA A 79 -3.42 -23.22 21.31
N PHE A 80 -4.74 -23.05 21.33
CA PHE A 80 -5.60 -23.29 22.49
C PHE A 80 -7.04 -23.58 22.03
N ASP A 81 -7.94 -23.89 22.96
CA ASP A 81 -9.35 -24.10 22.63
C ASP A 81 -10.01 -22.83 22.09
N GLY A 82 -10.58 -22.92 20.89
CA GLY A 82 -11.15 -21.79 20.17
C GLY A 82 -10.17 -21.07 19.23
N ALA A 83 -8.85 -21.32 19.33
CA ALA A 83 -7.90 -20.78 18.36
C ALA A 83 -8.10 -21.39 16.96
N PRO A 84 -7.88 -20.61 15.88
CA PRO A 84 -7.82 -21.15 14.52
C PRO A 84 -6.80 -22.29 14.44
N ALA A 85 -7.19 -23.39 13.80
CA ALA A 85 -6.32 -24.51 13.53
C ALA A 85 -5.75 -24.41 12.11
N TYR A 86 -4.49 -24.78 11.93
CA TYR A 86 -3.87 -24.89 10.62
C TYR A 86 -3.17 -26.24 10.48
N GLN A 87 -2.89 -26.61 9.23
CA GLN A 87 -2.35 -27.91 8.84
C GLN A 87 -1.03 -27.72 8.09
N LEU A 88 -0.07 -28.57 8.41
CA LEU A 88 1.20 -28.74 7.71
C LEU A 88 1.18 -30.13 7.08
N ILE A 89 1.16 -30.23 5.75
CA ILE A 89 1.01 -31.49 5.03
C ILE A 89 2.17 -31.64 4.06
N ALA A 90 3.01 -32.65 4.25
CA ALA A 90 4.12 -32.96 3.37
C ALA A 90 3.76 -34.06 2.38
N SER A 91 4.65 -34.29 1.41
CA SER A 91 4.56 -35.43 0.50
C SER A 91 4.54 -36.77 1.26
N PRO A 92 3.98 -37.85 0.69
CA PRO A 92 3.90 -39.16 1.35
C PRO A 92 5.26 -39.80 1.66
N ALA A 93 6.33 -39.35 1.01
CA ALA A 93 7.70 -39.79 1.31
C ALA A 93 8.27 -39.16 2.59
N ALA A 94 7.66 -38.08 3.09
CA ALA A 94 8.08 -37.43 4.32
C ALA A 94 7.45 -38.10 5.54
N SER A 95 8.18 -38.08 6.66
CA SER A 95 7.68 -38.50 7.96
C SER A 95 7.68 -37.31 8.92
N PHE A 96 6.60 -37.15 9.67
CA PHE A 96 6.44 -36.16 10.72
C PHE A 96 6.57 -36.83 12.08
N SER A 97 7.50 -36.34 12.89
CA SER A 97 7.67 -36.75 14.28
C SER A 97 7.42 -35.57 15.20
N THR A 98 6.49 -35.72 16.14
CA THR A 98 6.18 -34.73 17.17
C THR A 98 7.32 -34.63 18.18
N ASN A 99 7.67 -33.42 18.59
CA ASN A 99 8.59 -33.17 19.72
C ASN A 99 8.02 -32.15 20.72
N GLY A 100 7.23 -31.18 20.27
CA GLY A 100 6.52 -30.23 21.12
C GLY A 100 7.45 -29.35 21.93
N LEU A 101 8.45 -28.75 21.27
CA LEU A 101 9.50 -27.99 21.96
C LEU A 101 9.22 -26.48 21.90
N TRP A 102 9.46 -25.80 23.01
CA TRP A 102 9.55 -24.34 23.04
C TRP A 102 10.98 -23.87 22.78
N TYR A 103 11.12 -22.89 21.90
CA TYR A 103 12.33 -22.12 21.71
C TYR A 103 12.10 -20.74 22.31
N TRP A 104 12.78 -20.49 23.42
CA TRP A 104 12.58 -19.30 24.25
C TRP A 104 13.36 -18.11 23.72
N HIS A 105 12.78 -16.92 23.84
CA HIS A 105 13.45 -15.64 23.63
C HIS A 105 14.10 -15.50 22.24
N VAL A 106 13.40 -15.92 21.18
CA VAL A 106 13.85 -15.65 19.81
C VAL A 106 13.85 -14.14 19.59
N PHE A 107 15.02 -13.61 19.23
CA PHE A 107 15.25 -12.17 19.09
C PHE A 107 14.89 -11.68 17.68
N HIS A 108 13.89 -10.81 17.61
CA HIS A 108 13.41 -10.14 16.40
C HIS A 108 14.16 -8.82 16.21
N ARG A 109 15.30 -8.86 15.51
CA ARG A 109 16.17 -7.67 15.28
C ARG A 109 15.41 -6.44 14.78
N ARG A 110 14.49 -6.63 13.82
CA ARG A 110 13.70 -5.53 13.24
C ARG A 110 12.65 -4.96 14.20
N ASP A 111 12.10 -5.76 15.10
CA ASP A 111 11.18 -5.27 16.12
C ASP A 111 11.95 -4.51 17.20
N SER A 112 13.15 -4.97 17.57
CA SER A 112 14.07 -4.26 18.48
C SER A 112 14.48 -2.89 17.94
N GLU A 113 14.89 -2.83 16.66
CA GLU A 113 15.20 -1.57 15.95
C GLU A 113 14.03 -0.58 15.95
N ARG A 114 12.80 -1.07 16.10
CA ARG A 114 11.55 -0.30 16.08
C ARG A 114 11.00 0.01 17.48
N GLY A 115 11.69 -0.42 18.53
CA GLY A 115 11.23 -0.34 19.92
C GLY A 115 9.94 -1.10 20.20
N LEU A 116 9.65 -2.15 19.42
CA LEU A 116 8.52 -3.06 19.62
C LEU A 116 8.94 -4.26 20.49
N PRO A 117 7.99 -5.05 21.03
CA PRO A 117 8.32 -6.32 21.66
C PRO A 117 9.17 -7.19 20.74
N ASP A 118 10.42 -7.44 21.14
CA ASP A 118 11.48 -7.96 20.28
C ASP A 118 11.96 -9.37 20.68
N HIS A 119 11.35 -9.94 21.71
CA HIS A 119 11.54 -11.32 22.12
C HIS A 119 10.20 -12.07 22.00
N GLU A 120 10.25 -13.23 21.36
CA GLU A 120 9.09 -14.10 21.19
C GLU A 120 9.48 -15.56 21.46
N ASP A 121 8.58 -16.30 22.09
CA ASP A 121 8.74 -17.74 22.24
C ASP A 121 8.07 -18.44 21.05
N VAL A 122 8.80 -19.33 20.39
CA VAL A 122 8.30 -20.02 19.20
C VAL A 122 8.11 -21.50 19.50
N TYR A 123 6.96 -22.03 19.11
CA TYR A 123 6.64 -23.43 19.35
C TYR A 123 7.05 -24.28 18.13
N GLN A 124 7.78 -25.36 18.36
CA GLN A 124 8.07 -26.36 17.36
C GLN A 124 7.14 -27.56 17.55
N PRO A 125 6.14 -27.78 16.68
CA PRO A 125 5.21 -28.90 16.82
C PRO A 125 5.86 -30.26 16.53
N GLY A 126 6.92 -30.27 15.73
CA GLY A 126 7.62 -31.49 15.32
C GLY A 126 8.63 -31.22 14.21
N VAL A 127 9.01 -32.29 13.53
CA VAL A 127 10.01 -32.28 12.46
C VAL A 127 9.50 -33.12 11.29
N PHE A 128 9.60 -32.58 10.07
CA PHE A 128 9.46 -33.37 8.86
C PHE A 128 10.83 -33.86 8.39
N ARG A 129 10.97 -35.15 8.08
CA ARG A 129 12.18 -35.75 7.50
C ARG A 129 11.85 -36.48 6.21
N VAL A 130 12.68 -36.29 5.20
CA VAL A 130 12.53 -36.94 3.90
C VAL A 130 13.90 -37.09 3.22
N GLN A 131 14.07 -38.15 2.45
CA GLN A 131 15.21 -38.30 1.54
C GLN A 131 14.84 -37.67 0.19
N ILE A 132 15.72 -36.83 -0.35
CA ILE A 132 15.52 -36.15 -1.63
C ILE A 132 16.69 -36.45 -2.58
N ALA A 133 16.36 -36.91 -3.78
CA ALA A 133 17.32 -37.12 -4.88
C ALA A 133 17.29 -35.93 -5.86
N PRO A 134 18.36 -35.71 -6.64
CA PRO A 134 18.33 -34.74 -7.72
C PRO A 134 17.15 -34.97 -8.68
N GLY A 135 16.48 -33.89 -9.08
CA GLY A 135 15.26 -33.90 -9.88
C GLY A 135 13.96 -34.17 -9.10
N GLN A 136 14.03 -34.63 -7.84
CA GLN A 136 12.86 -34.80 -7.00
C GLN A 136 12.40 -33.47 -6.40
N ARG A 137 11.08 -33.39 -6.19
CA ARG A 137 10.40 -32.26 -5.55
C ARG A 137 9.74 -32.76 -4.28
N ILE A 138 9.89 -32.00 -3.21
CA ILE A 138 9.15 -32.20 -1.96
C ILE A 138 8.40 -30.91 -1.66
N THR A 139 7.09 -30.99 -1.54
CA THR A 139 6.27 -29.84 -1.17
C THR A 139 5.68 -29.99 0.23
N LEU A 140 5.71 -28.89 0.99
CA LEU A 140 4.92 -28.69 2.19
C LEU A 140 3.74 -27.77 1.86
N VAL A 141 2.52 -28.24 2.13
CA VAL A 141 1.28 -27.44 2.08
C VAL A 141 0.99 -26.93 3.49
N LEU A 142 0.95 -25.61 3.66
CA LEU A 142 0.57 -24.93 4.89
C LEU A 142 -0.81 -24.33 4.67
N SER A 143 -1.82 -24.73 5.43
CA SER A 143 -3.17 -24.21 5.21
C SER A 143 -3.97 -24.03 6.49
N ALA A 144 -4.67 -22.89 6.58
CA ALA A 144 -5.68 -22.62 7.60
C ALA A 144 -7.12 -22.90 7.10
N GLU A 145 -7.28 -23.52 5.93
CA GLU A 145 -8.59 -23.90 5.40
C GLU A 145 -9.24 -25.00 6.24
N ALA A 146 -10.55 -24.87 6.47
CA ALA A 146 -11.32 -25.85 7.23
C ALA A 146 -11.44 -27.21 6.52
N SER A 147 -11.48 -27.19 5.18
CA SER A 147 -11.53 -28.37 4.32
C SER A 147 -10.44 -28.30 3.27
N LEU A 148 -9.67 -29.37 3.13
CA LEU A 148 -8.61 -29.48 2.13
C LEU A 148 -8.91 -30.61 1.15
N PRO A 149 -8.41 -30.53 -0.10
CA PRO A 149 -8.43 -31.65 -1.03
C PRO A 149 -7.85 -32.91 -0.40
N SER A 150 -8.51 -34.06 -0.64
CA SER A 150 -8.07 -35.37 -0.13
C SER A 150 -6.69 -35.78 -0.63
N ASP A 151 -6.27 -35.23 -1.78
CA ASP A 151 -5.05 -35.60 -2.48
C ASP A 151 -3.80 -35.10 -1.75
N PHE A 152 -3.92 -34.01 -0.98
CA PHE A 152 -2.81 -33.51 -0.19
C PHE A 152 -2.41 -34.53 0.86
N GLY A 153 -1.18 -35.01 0.76
CA GLY A 153 -0.57 -35.97 1.68
C GLY A 153 -0.79 -37.42 1.24
N GLY A 154 -1.58 -37.66 0.19
CA GLY A 154 -1.73 -38.96 -0.45
C GLY A 154 -0.72 -39.17 -1.59
N THR A 155 -0.94 -40.23 -2.38
CA THR A 155 -0.08 -40.59 -3.53
C THR A 155 -0.06 -39.53 -4.64
N GLN A 156 -1.12 -38.71 -4.74
CA GLN A 156 -1.26 -37.63 -5.73
C GLN A 156 -0.81 -36.25 -5.19
N HIS A 157 -0.17 -36.19 -4.03
CA HIS A 157 0.21 -34.92 -3.38
C HIS A 157 0.98 -33.97 -4.31
N GLU A 158 2.08 -34.43 -4.91
CA GLU A 158 2.91 -33.57 -5.77
C GLU A 158 2.16 -33.18 -7.05
N GLU A 159 1.29 -34.05 -7.59
CA GLU A 159 0.45 -33.70 -8.75
C GLU A 159 -0.55 -32.58 -8.40
N ALA A 160 -1.25 -32.70 -7.27
CA ALA A 160 -2.19 -31.68 -6.80
C ALA A 160 -1.51 -30.33 -6.53
N VAL A 161 -0.31 -30.34 -5.96
CA VAL A 161 0.51 -29.13 -5.77
C VAL A 161 0.96 -28.54 -7.11
N MET A 162 1.40 -29.37 -8.06
CA MET A 162 1.80 -28.88 -9.38
C MET A 162 0.62 -28.28 -10.14
N GLN A 163 -0.59 -28.83 -10.00
CA GLN A 163 -1.80 -28.21 -10.52
C GLN A 163 -2.06 -26.85 -9.86
N ALA A 164 -1.80 -26.69 -8.55
CA ALA A 164 -1.87 -25.39 -7.87
C ALA A 164 -0.85 -24.39 -8.43
N LEU A 165 0.39 -24.82 -8.68
CA LEU A 165 1.40 -23.98 -9.32
C LEU A 165 0.99 -23.55 -10.74
N VAL A 166 0.43 -24.46 -11.53
CA VAL A 166 -0.10 -24.15 -12.87
C VAL A 166 -1.25 -23.14 -12.79
N ARG A 167 -2.17 -23.26 -11.82
CA ARG A 167 -3.23 -22.27 -11.57
C ARG A 167 -2.64 -20.90 -11.23
N HIS A 168 -1.66 -20.85 -10.33
CA HIS A 168 -0.96 -19.62 -9.95
C HIS A 168 -0.28 -18.95 -11.16
N GLN A 169 0.46 -19.72 -11.97
CA GLN A 169 1.11 -19.22 -13.19
C GLN A 169 0.11 -18.77 -14.25
N ARG A 170 -1.01 -19.48 -14.40
CA ARG A 170 -2.10 -19.08 -15.30
C ARG A 170 -2.72 -17.76 -14.85
N ARG A 171 -2.93 -17.57 -13.54
CA ARG A 171 -3.43 -16.31 -12.99
C ARG A 171 -2.47 -15.16 -13.25
N ILE A 172 -1.17 -15.33 -13.01
CA ILE A 172 -0.17 -14.29 -13.32
C ILE A 172 -0.25 -13.92 -14.80
N ARG A 173 -0.27 -14.90 -15.71
CA ARG A 173 -0.42 -14.64 -17.14
C ARG A 173 -1.70 -13.88 -17.48
N GLN A 174 -2.82 -14.18 -16.83
CA GLN A 174 -4.07 -13.45 -17.00
C GLN A 174 -3.96 -11.99 -16.53
N LEU A 175 -3.33 -11.75 -15.37
CA LEU A 175 -3.11 -10.38 -14.87
C LEU A 175 -2.27 -9.56 -15.84
N LEU A 176 -1.18 -10.14 -16.35
CA LEU A 176 -0.32 -9.48 -17.33
C LEU A 176 -1.04 -9.23 -18.65
N ALA A 177 -1.80 -10.21 -19.15
CA ALA A 177 -2.58 -10.06 -20.37
C ALA A 177 -3.69 -8.98 -20.26
N VAL A 178 -4.25 -8.75 -19.06
CA VAL A 178 -5.22 -7.66 -18.84
C VAL A 178 -4.52 -6.29 -18.78
N ALA A 179 -3.30 -6.24 -18.21
CA ALA A 179 -2.52 -5.01 -18.12
C ALA A 179 -1.86 -4.62 -19.45
N GLU A 180 -1.63 -5.57 -20.35
CA GLU A 180 -1.00 -5.38 -21.65
C GLU A 180 -2.04 -5.07 -22.74
N ARG A 181 -1.82 -3.99 -23.50
CA ARG A 181 -2.74 -3.55 -24.57
C ARG A 181 -2.25 -3.92 -25.98
N SER A 182 -1.02 -4.41 -26.15
CA SER A 182 -0.38 -4.45 -27.48
C SER A 182 0.74 -5.48 -27.73
N THR A 183 1.17 -6.29 -26.76
CA THR A 183 2.31 -7.23 -26.91
C THR A 183 1.88 -8.67 -26.59
N ASP A 184 2.61 -9.64 -27.12
CA ASP A 184 2.34 -11.08 -26.93
C ASP A 184 2.99 -11.64 -25.64
N ASP A 185 3.98 -10.95 -25.02
CA ASP A 185 4.65 -11.37 -23.77
C ASP A 185 5.31 -10.22 -22.97
N LEU A 186 4.52 -9.53 -22.13
CA LEU A 186 5.00 -8.47 -21.21
C LEU A 186 6.21 -8.86 -20.35
N GLN A 187 6.37 -10.13 -19.98
CA GLN A 187 7.46 -10.53 -19.08
C GLN A 187 8.83 -10.42 -19.75
N GLN A 188 8.87 -10.64 -21.05
CA GLN A 188 10.10 -10.55 -21.83
C GLN A 188 10.38 -9.11 -22.26
N ASP A 189 9.34 -8.38 -22.67
CA ASP A 189 9.47 -7.04 -23.24
C ASP A 189 9.71 -5.97 -22.17
N ASP A 190 9.00 -6.05 -21.04
CA ASP A 190 9.12 -5.10 -19.93
C ASP A 190 8.99 -5.82 -18.57
N PRO A 191 10.08 -6.45 -18.10
CA PRO A 191 10.08 -7.21 -16.85
C PRO A 191 9.78 -6.34 -15.61
N VAL A 192 10.06 -5.03 -15.68
CA VAL A 192 9.76 -4.08 -14.60
C VAL A 192 8.26 -3.86 -14.51
N ARG A 193 7.60 -3.52 -15.63
CA ARG A 193 6.13 -3.40 -15.69
C ARG A 193 5.46 -4.71 -15.31
N ALA A 194 5.94 -5.85 -15.82
CA ALA A 194 5.40 -7.15 -15.46
C ALA A 194 5.46 -7.38 -13.94
N ARG A 195 6.58 -7.02 -13.30
CA ARG A 195 6.72 -7.14 -11.86
C ARG A 195 5.77 -6.21 -11.10
N LEU A 196 5.67 -4.96 -11.51
CA LEU A 196 4.79 -3.97 -10.87
C LEU A 196 3.30 -4.32 -11.02
N VAL A 197 2.88 -4.91 -12.14
CA VAL A 197 1.51 -5.43 -12.32
C VAL A 197 1.22 -6.56 -11.33
N VAL A 198 2.17 -7.48 -11.12
CA VAL A 198 2.03 -8.54 -10.10
C VAL A 198 2.04 -7.96 -8.69
N ALA A 199 2.86 -6.96 -8.41
CA ALA A 199 2.88 -6.24 -7.13
C ALA A 199 1.53 -5.57 -6.85
N ALA A 200 0.93 -4.93 -7.86
CA ALA A 200 -0.34 -4.25 -7.74
C ALA A 200 -1.49 -5.20 -7.34
N ASP A 201 -1.50 -6.45 -7.81
CA ASP A 201 -2.53 -7.44 -7.44
C ASP A 201 -2.52 -7.75 -5.93
N GLN A 202 -1.38 -7.63 -5.24
CA GLN A 202 -1.24 -8.01 -3.83
C GLN A 202 -2.04 -7.12 -2.88
N PHE A 203 -2.31 -5.88 -3.28
CA PHE A 203 -3.05 -4.93 -2.45
C PHE A 203 -4.56 -5.01 -2.65
N ILE A 204 -5.03 -5.71 -3.70
CA ILE A 204 -6.44 -5.74 -4.09
C ILE A 204 -7.12 -6.94 -3.45
N VAL A 205 -7.77 -6.70 -2.32
CA VAL A 205 -8.38 -7.74 -1.49
C VAL A 205 -9.90 -7.71 -1.59
N ALA A 206 -10.56 -8.84 -1.31
CA ALA A 206 -12.00 -8.88 -1.13
C ALA A 206 -12.32 -8.68 0.35
N ARG A 207 -13.36 -7.91 0.67
CA ARG A 207 -13.86 -7.80 2.04
C ARG A 207 -14.88 -8.90 2.35
N PRO A 208 -14.99 -9.35 3.61
CA PRO A 208 -16.01 -10.29 4.01
C PRO A 208 -17.41 -9.68 3.94
N ASP A 209 -18.44 -10.51 3.74
CA ASP A 209 -19.83 -10.08 3.93
C ASP A 209 -20.28 -10.26 5.39
N TYR A 210 -20.06 -9.23 6.20
CA TYR A 210 -20.39 -9.24 7.63
C TYR A 210 -21.91 -9.35 7.90
N ALA A 211 -22.78 -9.05 6.91
CA ALA A 211 -24.23 -9.21 7.06
C ALA A 211 -24.66 -10.69 7.20
N THR A 212 -23.80 -11.63 6.77
CA THR A 212 -24.05 -13.08 6.84
C THR A 212 -23.30 -13.80 7.96
N ALA A 213 -22.46 -13.08 8.71
CA ALA A 213 -21.64 -13.60 9.81
C ALA A 213 -22.48 -13.81 11.09
N THR A 214 -23.47 -14.70 11.02
CA THR A 214 -24.38 -15.01 12.14
C THR A 214 -23.95 -16.23 12.95
N ALA A 215 -22.87 -16.91 12.56
CA ALA A 215 -22.34 -18.08 13.27
C ALA A 215 -21.00 -17.75 13.94
N VAL A 216 -20.99 -17.82 15.27
CA VAL A 216 -19.90 -17.43 16.20
C VAL A 216 -18.54 -18.11 15.94
N ASN A 217 -18.44 -19.07 15.01
CA ASN A 217 -17.22 -19.87 14.78
C ASN A 217 -16.87 -20.10 13.30
N GLN A 218 -17.36 -19.28 12.36
CA GLN A 218 -16.92 -19.35 10.96
C GLN A 218 -16.29 -18.01 10.53
N PRO A 219 -15.08 -18.01 9.94
CA PRO A 219 -14.53 -16.80 9.36
C PRO A 219 -15.49 -16.30 8.27
N PRO A 220 -15.79 -15.00 8.23
CA PRO A 220 -16.76 -14.47 7.29
C PRO A 220 -16.25 -14.69 5.87
N ARG A 221 -17.13 -15.19 4.98
CA ARG A 221 -16.77 -15.47 3.60
C ARG A 221 -16.44 -14.17 2.88
N LEU A 222 -15.31 -14.15 2.18
CA LEU A 222 -14.95 -13.04 1.30
C LEU A 222 -16.02 -12.88 0.23
N SER A 223 -16.44 -11.63 0.00
CA SER A 223 -17.35 -11.26 -1.08
C SER A 223 -16.51 -10.83 -2.29
N PRO A 224 -16.38 -11.65 -3.35
CA PRO A 224 -15.52 -11.32 -4.49
C PRO A 224 -15.88 -9.99 -5.16
N ASP A 225 -17.15 -9.59 -5.07
CA ASP A 225 -17.68 -8.34 -5.63
C ASP A 225 -17.40 -7.10 -4.77
N ARG A 226 -16.87 -7.27 -3.54
CA ARG A 226 -16.51 -6.17 -2.63
C ARG A 226 -15.00 -6.07 -2.54
N LYS A 227 -14.37 -5.48 -3.56
CA LYS A 227 -12.93 -5.24 -3.58
C LYS A 227 -12.56 -3.94 -2.86
N THR A 228 -11.44 -3.95 -2.17
CA THR A 228 -10.80 -2.79 -1.54
C THR A 228 -9.29 -2.85 -1.76
N ILE A 229 -8.58 -1.79 -1.35
CA ILE A 229 -7.12 -1.71 -1.42
C ILE A 229 -6.56 -1.67 0.00
N ILE A 230 -5.72 -2.64 0.36
CA ILE A 230 -4.90 -2.57 1.57
C ILE A 230 -3.78 -1.55 1.34
N ALA A 231 -3.62 -0.58 2.24
CA ALA A 231 -2.65 0.51 2.09
C ALA A 231 -1.20 -0.01 2.08
N GLY A 232 -0.91 -1.04 2.88
CA GLY A 232 0.31 -1.83 2.73
C GLY A 232 0.59 -2.81 3.85
N TYR A 233 1.56 -3.67 3.59
CA TYR A 233 1.89 -4.79 4.44
C TYR A 233 3.16 -4.53 5.27
N PRO A 234 3.18 -5.00 6.53
CA PRO A 234 2.20 -5.91 7.13
C PRO A 234 1.19 -5.22 8.07
N TRP A 235 1.24 -3.90 8.26
CA TRP A 235 0.54 -3.23 9.38
C TRP A 235 -0.77 -2.53 9.00
N PHE A 236 -1.01 -2.22 7.74
CA PHE A 236 -2.15 -1.39 7.37
C PHE A 236 -3.37 -2.19 6.89
N THR A 237 -4.55 -1.59 7.08
CA THR A 237 -5.83 -2.06 6.56
C THR A 237 -6.19 -1.29 5.29
N ASP A 238 -7.46 -1.24 4.88
CA ASP A 238 -7.91 -0.37 3.80
C ASP A 238 -8.16 1.07 4.29
N TRP A 239 -7.35 1.99 3.75
CA TRP A 239 -7.42 3.42 4.03
C TRP A 239 -7.98 4.16 2.81
N GLY A 240 -8.91 5.09 3.04
CA GLY A 240 -9.57 5.82 1.96
C GLY A 240 -8.63 6.71 1.18
N ARG A 241 -7.73 7.41 1.86
CA ARG A 241 -6.69 8.23 1.22
C ARG A 241 -5.82 7.39 0.30
N ASP A 242 -5.17 6.36 0.82
CA ASP A 242 -4.29 5.47 0.08
C ASP A 242 -5.02 4.78 -1.07
N SER A 243 -6.27 4.36 -0.86
CA SER A 243 -7.09 3.74 -1.91
C SER A 243 -7.32 4.69 -3.08
N MET A 244 -7.69 5.94 -2.81
CA MET A 244 -7.98 6.93 -3.87
C MET A 244 -6.71 7.38 -4.61
N ILE A 245 -5.59 7.54 -3.90
CA ILE A 245 -4.29 7.84 -4.50
C ILE A 245 -3.80 6.66 -5.35
N SER A 246 -3.97 5.43 -4.86
CA SER A 246 -3.45 4.23 -5.52
C SER A 246 -4.31 3.75 -6.68
N LEU A 247 -5.60 4.08 -6.73
CA LEU A 247 -6.56 3.57 -7.72
C LEU A 247 -6.08 3.75 -9.18
N PRO A 248 -5.57 4.93 -9.61
CA PRO A 248 -5.10 5.10 -10.97
C PRO A 248 -3.98 4.12 -11.35
N GLY A 249 -2.98 3.95 -10.47
CA GLY A 249 -1.87 3.04 -10.72
C GLY A 249 -2.25 1.56 -10.58
N LEU A 250 -2.93 1.18 -9.50
CA LEU A 250 -3.20 -0.23 -9.22
C LEU A 250 -4.32 -0.82 -10.08
N LEU A 251 -5.33 -0.01 -10.45
CA LEU A 251 -6.52 -0.50 -11.15
C LEU A 251 -6.64 0.00 -12.58
N LEU A 252 -6.31 1.26 -12.88
CA LEU A 252 -6.48 1.79 -14.24
C LEU A 252 -5.30 1.42 -15.15
N CYS A 253 -4.07 1.58 -14.67
CA CYS A 253 -2.86 1.20 -15.42
C CYS A 253 -2.77 -0.32 -15.66
N THR A 254 -3.48 -1.13 -14.88
CA THR A 254 -3.52 -2.60 -15.00
C THR A 254 -4.78 -3.12 -15.71
N GLY A 255 -5.67 -2.24 -16.21
CA GLY A 255 -6.87 -2.65 -16.96
C GLY A 255 -8.05 -3.13 -16.12
N ARG A 256 -7.99 -3.04 -14.79
CA ARG A 256 -8.98 -3.56 -13.82
C ARG A 256 -10.12 -2.57 -13.57
N TYR A 257 -10.77 -2.14 -14.65
CA TYR A 257 -11.79 -1.09 -14.60
C TYR A 257 -13.05 -1.51 -13.84
N SER A 258 -13.38 -2.80 -13.84
CA SER A 258 -14.55 -3.32 -13.14
C SER A 258 -14.38 -3.21 -11.61
N GLU A 259 -13.19 -3.55 -11.12
CA GLU A 259 -12.81 -3.41 -9.72
C GLU A 259 -12.73 -1.92 -9.33
N ALA A 260 -12.18 -1.05 -10.20
CA ALA A 260 -12.18 0.39 -9.96
C ALA A 260 -13.59 0.96 -9.80
N ARG A 261 -14.52 0.56 -10.69
CA ARG A 261 -15.93 0.94 -10.62
C ARG A 261 -16.57 0.50 -9.31
N GLY A 262 -16.34 -0.74 -8.91
CA GLY A 262 -16.87 -1.30 -7.66
C GLY A 262 -16.34 -0.57 -6.43
N LEU A 263 -15.03 -0.30 -6.38
CA LEU A 263 -14.39 0.38 -5.25
C LEU A 263 -14.91 1.82 -5.10
N LEU A 264 -14.97 2.60 -6.19
CA LEU A 264 -15.49 3.96 -6.17
C LEU A 264 -16.94 4.02 -5.63
N LYS A 265 -17.79 3.08 -6.06
CA LYS A 265 -19.16 2.96 -5.56
C LYS A 265 -19.21 2.61 -4.08
N ALA A 266 -18.36 1.67 -3.65
CA ALA A 266 -18.31 1.25 -2.26
C ALA A 266 -17.96 2.43 -1.35
N PHE A 267 -16.86 3.15 -1.63
CA PHE A 267 -16.47 4.32 -0.85
C PHE A 267 -17.51 5.43 -0.85
N ALA A 268 -18.10 5.75 -2.01
CA ALA A 268 -19.16 6.76 -2.09
C ALA A 268 -20.40 6.41 -1.24
N SER A 269 -20.69 5.12 -1.07
CA SER A 269 -21.82 4.66 -0.23
C SER A 269 -21.57 4.84 1.28
N PHE A 270 -20.31 5.01 1.70
CA PHE A 270 -19.93 5.27 3.09
C PHE A 270 -19.78 6.77 3.40
N THR A 271 -20.06 7.66 2.45
CA THR A 271 -19.99 9.11 2.67
C THR A 271 -20.87 9.52 3.85
N HIS A 272 -20.28 10.21 4.82
CA HIS A 272 -20.96 10.76 5.97
C HIS A 272 -20.58 12.22 6.17
N LYS A 273 -21.57 13.12 6.16
CA LYS A 273 -21.38 14.57 6.24
C LYS A 273 -20.36 15.10 5.22
N GLY A 274 -20.37 14.57 4.00
CA GLY A 274 -19.43 14.98 2.97
C GLY A 274 -18.00 14.45 3.15
N LEU A 275 -17.78 13.46 4.03
CA LEU A 275 -16.48 12.80 4.20
C LEU A 275 -16.59 11.31 3.86
N ILE A 276 -15.62 10.76 3.13
CA ILE A 276 -15.42 9.31 3.06
C ILE A 276 -14.57 8.85 4.26
N PRO A 277 -14.62 7.56 4.64
CA PRO A 277 -13.76 7.03 5.69
C PRO A 277 -12.27 7.17 5.36
N ASN A 278 -11.49 7.60 6.34
CA ASN A 278 -10.03 7.52 6.32
C ASN A 278 -9.55 6.08 6.53
N ARG A 279 -10.13 5.36 7.50
CA ARG A 279 -9.74 3.99 7.84
C ARG A 279 -10.97 3.11 8.01
N PHE A 280 -10.91 1.92 7.44
CA PHE A 280 -11.82 0.85 7.82
C PHE A 280 -11.13 -0.13 8.78
N PRO A 281 -11.71 -0.40 9.95
CA PRO A 281 -11.20 -1.41 10.87
C PRO A 281 -11.39 -2.85 10.35
N ASP A 282 -10.57 -3.78 10.86
CA ASP A 282 -10.59 -5.22 10.49
C ASP A 282 -11.84 -5.97 10.99
N SER A 283 -12.42 -5.51 12.11
CA SER A 283 -13.39 -6.22 12.95
C SER A 283 -14.86 -5.81 12.76
N GLY A 284 -15.19 -5.03 11.72
CA GLY A 284 -16.56 -4.56 11.45
C GLY A 284 -17.01 -3.40 12.34
N GLU A 285 -16.06 -2.71 12.99
CA GLU A 285 -16.27 -1.45 13.71
C GLU A 285 -16.67 -0.29 12.78
N VAL A 286 -17.11 0.82 13.38
CA VAL A 286 -17.51 2.02 12.64
C VAL A 286 -16.28 2.61 11.92
N PRO A 287 -16.38 2.92 10.62
CA PRO A 287 -15.29 3.57 9.89
C PRO A 287 -14.91 4.92 10.50
N GLU A 288 -13.63 5.26 10.45
CA GLU A 288 -13.10 6.53 10.95
C GLU A 288 -13.09 7.59 9.84
N TYR A 289 -13.52 8.82 10.14
CA TYR A 289 -13.68 9.90 9.14
C TYR A 289 -12.72 11.07 9.36
N ASN A 290 -11.66 10.89 10.15
CA ASN A 290 -10.67 11.92 10.52
C ASN A 290 -9.69 12.26 9.37
N THR A 291 -10.22 12.80 8.27
CA THR A 291 -9.46 13.16 7.08
C THR A 291 -10.05 14.40 6.39
N ALA A 292 -9.19 15.32 5.97
CA ALA A 292 -9.54 16.51 5.19
C ALA A 292 -9.28 16.32 3.68
N ASP A 293 -8.45 15.34 3.32
CA ASP A 293 -7.94 15.15 1.95
C ASP A 293 -8.50 13.92 1.24
N ALA A 294 -8.85 12.83 1.95
CA ALA A 294 -9.28 11.57 1.33
C ALA A 294 -10.49 11.75 0.40
N THR A 295 -11.49 12.51 0.84
CA THR A 295 -12.69 12.77 0.04
C THR A 295 -12.35 13.55 -1.24
N LEU A 296 -11.42 14.50 -1.16
CA LEU A 296 -11.02 15.28 -2.32
C LEU A 296 -10.19 14.42 -3.31
N TRP A 297 -9.38 13.49 -2.80
CA TRP A 297 -8.73 12.46 -3.62
C TRP A 297 -9.74 11.55 -4.34
N MET A 298 -10.94 11.33 -3.81
CA MET A 298 -11.98 10.59 -4.53
C MET A 298 -12.41 11.30 -5.82
N PHE A 299 -12.49 12.63 -5.84
CA PHE A 299 -12.77 13.38 -7.08
C PHE A 299 -11.67 13.17 -8.12
N TYR A 300 -10.40 13.19 -7.69
CA TYR A 300 -9.27 12.83 -8.53
C TYR A 300 -9.39 11.42 -9.08
N ALA A 301 -9.64 10.42 -8.23
CA ALA A 301 -9.76 9.03 -8.64
C ALA A 301 -10.92 8.81 -9.64
N ILE A 302 -12.08 9.44 -9.42
CA ILE A 302 -13.23 9.41 -10.33
C ILE A 302 -12.88 10.07 -11.67
N ASP A 303 -12.24 11.24 -11.66
CA ASP A 303 -11.84 11.90 -12.90
C ASP A 303 -10.86 11.06 -13.72
N ARG A 304 -9.85 10.47 -13.07
CA ARG A 304 -8.92 9.53 -13.72
C ARG A 304 -9.67 8.34 -14.31
N TYR A 305 -10.59 7.73 -13.56
CA TYR A 305 -11.43 6.64 -14.03
C TYR A 305 -12.25 7.03 -15.25
N LEU A 306 -12.91 8.20 -15.23
CA LEU A 306 -13.75 8.69 -16.33
C LEU A 306 -12.93 9.03 -17.59
N ARG A 307 -11.74 9.60 -17.43
CA ARG A 307 -10.82 9.88 -18.55
C ARG A 307 -10.38 8.58 -19.23
N THR A 308 -10.14 7.53 -18.46
CA THR A 308 -9.70 6.22 -18.97
C THR A 308 -10.86 5.42 -19.58
N THR A 309 -12.01 5.34 -18.92
CA THR A 309 -13.09 4.39 -19.27
C THR A 309 -14.24 5.03 -20.04
N ARG A 310 -14.42 6.35 -19.92
CA ARG A 310 -15.59 7.08 -20.42
C ARG A 310 -16.92 6.56 -19.86
N ASP A 311 -16.93 5.91 -18.70
CA ASP A 311 -18.14 5.43 -18.04
C ASP A 311 -18.92 6.59 -17.38
N TRP A 312 -19.61 7.37 -18.22
CA TRP A 312 -20.48 8.46 -17.78
C TRP A 312 -21.72 7.96 -17.02
N SER A 313 -22.04 6.67 -17.10
CA SER A 313 -23.16 6.09 -16.35
C SER A 313 -22.82 6.03 -14.86
N LEU A 314 -21.58 5.67 -14.51
CA LEU A 314 -21.09 5.75 -13.14
C LEU A 314 -21.10 7.19 -12.62
N LEU A 315 -20.62 8.15 -13.42
CA LEU A 315 -20.66 9.56 -13.02
C LEU A 315 -22.09 9.98 -12.69
N LYS A 316 -23.06 9.69 -13.56
CA LYS A 316 -24.47 10.01 -13.33
C LYS A 316 -25.01 9.37 -12.04
N GLU A 317 -24.58 8.14 -11.73
CA GLU A 317 -24.93 7.44 -10.49
C GLU A 317 -24.35 8.14 -9.25
N LEU A 318 -23.08 8.56 -9.30
CA LEU A 318 -22.38 9.15 -8.16
C LEU A 318 -22.61 10.65 -7.98
N PHE A 319 -23.01 11.37 -9.03
CA PHE A 319 -23.13 12.83 -9.04
C PHE A 319 -23.92 13.42 -7.86
N PRO A 320 -25.07 12.85 -7.43
CA PRO A 320 -25.80 13.38 -6.27
C PRO A 320 -24.98 13.36 -4.97
N VAL A 321 -24.20 12.29 -4.74
CA VAL A 321 -23.32 12.18 -3.56
C VAL A 321 -22.17 13.18 -3.66
N LEU A 322 -21.59 13.35 -4.86
CA LEU A 322 -20.52 14.31 -5.11
C LEU A 322 -20.99 15.75 -4.91
N SER A 323 -22.21 16.08 -5.34
CA SER A 323 -22.85 17.38 -5.08
C SER A 323 -23.03 17.63 -3.58
N ASP A 324 -23.58 16.66 -2.83
CA ASP A 324 -23.75 16.79 -1.37
C ASP A 324 -22.41 16.96 -0.65
N ILE A 325 -21.33 16.32 -1.14
CA ILE A 325 -19.97 16.54 -0.61
C ILE A 325 -19.55 18.00 -0.76
N ILE A 326 -19.74 18.62 -1.94
CA ILE A 326 -19.41 20.05 -2.14
C ILE A 326 -20.25 20.93 -1.19
N ASP A 327 -21.53 20.62 -1.03
CA ASP A 327 -22.42 21.38 -0.14
C ASP A 327 -21.97 21.28 1.32
N TRP A 328 -21.56 20.10 1.80
CA TRP A 328 -20.97 19.91 3.12
C TRP A 328 -19.68 20.69 3.32
N HIS A 329 -18.78 20.71 2.34
CA HIS A 329 -17.56 21.52 2.42
C HIS A 329 -17.85 23.01 2.41
N THR A 330 -18.91 23.44 1.72
CA THR A 330 -19.32 24.85 1.66
C THR A 330 -19.95 25.32 2.97
N ARG A 331 -20.82 24.51 3.60
CA ARG A 331 -21.48 24.87 4.88
C ARG A 331 -20.66 24.55 6.13
N GLY A 332 -19.62 23.74 5.98
CA GLY A 332 -18.83 23.17 7.06
C GLY A 332 -19.22 21.73 7.40
N THR A 333 -18.21 20.87 7.56
CA THR A 333 -18.34 19.47 7.98
C THR A 333 -17.64 19.23 9.35
N ALA A 334 -17.36 17.97 9.68
CA ALA A 334 -16.66 17.59 10.90
C ALA A 334 -15.24 18.19 10.95
N TYR A 335 -14.68 18.24 12.16
CA TYR A 335 -13.28 18.62 12.42
C TYR A 335 -12.88 20.02 11.92
N GLY A 336 -13.86 20.93 11.87
CA GLY A 336 -13.62 22.31 11.44
C GLY A 336 -13.24 22.44 9.97
N ILE A 337 -13.59 21.45 9.13
CA ILE A 337 -13.37 21.51 7.69
C ILE A 337 -14.50 22.36 7.07
N GLY A 338 -14.15 23.40 6.33
CA GLY A 338 -15.13 24.27 5.67
C GLY A 338 -14.50 25.32 4.77
N ALA A 339 -15.25 25.78 3.76
CA ALA A 339 -14.82 26.87 2.90
C ALA A 339 -14.91 28.21 3.63
N ASP A 340 -13.82 28.98 3.62
CA ASP A 340 -13.79 30.34 4.13
C ASP A 340 -14.50 31.26 3.11
N PRO A 341 -15.56 31.99 3.49
CA PRO A 341 -16.29 32.85 2.58
C PRO A 341 -15.50 34.08 2.11
N LYS A 342 -14.28 34.33 2.62
CA LYS A 342 -13.43 35.44 2.18
C LYS A 342 -12.56 35.11 0.98
N ASP A 343 -12.00 33.90 0.93
CA ASP A 343 -11.08 33.48 -0.13
C ASP A 343 -11.50 32.17 -0.83
N GLY A 344 -12.57 31.51 -0.39
CA GLY A 344 -13.09 30.27 -0.95
C GLY A 344 -12.25 29.04 -0.60
N LEU A 345 -11.14 29.22 0.13
CA LEU A 345 -10.22 28.16 0.51
C LEU A 345 -10.80 27.34 1.67
N LEU A 346 -10.53 26.03 1.68
CA LEU A 346 -10.85 25.17 2.80
C LEU A 346 -9.88 25.42 3.94
N HIS A 347 -10.44 25.77 5.10
CA HIS A 347 -9.78 25.59 6.37
C HIS A 347 -10.14 24.21 6.95
N ALA A 348 -9.23 23.62 7.71
CA ALA A 348 -9.40 22.34 8.38
C ALA A 348 -8.59 22.32 9.68
N GLY A 349 -9.08 21.61 10.69
CA GLY A 349 -8.30 21.35 11.90
C GLY A 349 -9.13 21.43 13.16
N ALA A 350 -8.80 20.54 14.10
CA ALA A 350 -9.23 20.62 15.48
C ALA A 350 -8.04 20.25 16.39
N VAL A 351 -8.06 20.73 17.63
CA VAL A 351 -6.98 20.45 18.59
C VAL A 351 -6.86 18.94 18.80
N GLY A 352 -5.63 18.44 18.74
CA GLY A 352 -5.32 17.02 18.96
C GLY A 352 -5.65 16.09 17.79
N LEU A 353 -6.05 16.63 16.63
CA LEU A 353 -6.35 15.85 15.42
C LEU A 353 -5.36 16.11 14.30
N GLN A 354 -5.12 15.06 13.54
CA GLN A 354 -4.26 15.00 12.37
C GLN A 354 -5.11 14.58 11.16
N LEU A 355 -5.37 15.52 10.25
CA LEU A 355 -6.40 15.35 9.21
C LEU A 355 -5.83 15.24 7.78
N THR A 356 -4.54 15.54 7.59
CA THR A 356 -3.86 15.46 6.29
C THR A 356 -3.04 14.16 6.19
N TRP A 357 -2.51 13.82 5.02
CA TRP A 357 -1.62 12.66 4.85
C TRP A 357 -0.37 12.67 5.73
N MET A 358 0.04 13.83 6.23
CA MET A 358 1.06 13.95 7.27
C MET A 358 0.45 13.75 8.68
N ASP A 359 0.02 12.52 9.00
CA ASP A 359 -0.81 12.16 10.17
C ASP A 359 -0.12 11.36 11.29
N ALA A 360 1.19 11.52 11.46
CA ALA A 360 1.88 10.97 12.64
C ALA A 360 1.38 11.56 13.96
N LYS A 361 1.08 10.69 14.93
CA LYS A 361 0.67 11.07 16.30
C LYS A 361 1.21 10.08 17.33
N VAL A 362 1.79 10.61 18.41
CA VAL A 362 2.33 9.84 19.55
C VAL A 362 1.60 10.24 20.83
N GLY A 363 0.75 9.36 21.37
CA GLY A 363 -0.13 9.74 22.48
C GLY A 363 -1.01 10.92 22.07
N ASP A 364 -0.92 12.06 22.76
CA ASP A 364 -1.64 13.28 22.41
C ASP A 364 -0.84 14.24 21.50
N TRP A 365 0.43 13.94 21.24
CA TRP A 365 1.30 14.78 20.42
C TRP A 365 1.06 14.52 18.92
N VAL A 366 0.44 15.48 18.24
CA VAL A 366 0.41 15.54 16.77
C VAL A 366 1.75 16.08 16.30
N VAL A 367 2.50 15.27 15.53
CA VAL A 367 3.87 15.57 15.15
C VAL A 367 3.94 16.71 14.14
N THR A 368 3.08 16.64 13.12
CA THR A 368 2.96 17.63 12.04
C THR A 368 1.56 18.22 12.01
N PRO A 369 1.20 19.12 12.95
CA PRO A 369 -0.11 19.73 12.97
C PRO A 369 -0.27 20.69 11.79
N ARG A 370 -1.18 20.38 10.87
CA ARG A 370 -1.45 21.19 9.67
C ARG A 370 -2.86 21.79 9.75
N ARG A 371 -3.10 22.51 10.85
CA ARG A 371 -4.38 23.21 11.14
C ARG A 371 -4.36 24.60 10.51
N GLY A 372 -5.44 24.98 9.84
CA GLY A 372 -5.48 26.19 9.01
C GLY A 372 -5.90 25.78 7.61
N LYS A 373 -5.23 26.28 6.58
CA LYS A 373 -5.53 25.98 5.17
C LYS A 373 -4.31 25.28 4.53
N PRO A 374 -4.19 23.94 4.63
CA PRO A 374 -3.10 23.20 3.99
C PRO A 374 -3.11 23.36 2.46
N VAL A 375 -1.92 23.48 1.87
CA VAL A 375 -1.76 23.79 0.44
C VAL A 375 -2.35 22.71 -0.48
N GLU A 376 -2.14 21.43 -0.17
CA GLU A 376 -2.60 20.32 -1.02
C GLU A 376 -4.10 20.05 -0.89
N VAL A 377 -4.67 20.27 0.31
CA VAL A 377 -6.13 20.21 0.51
C VAL A 377 -6.80 21.25 -0.38
N ASN A 378 -6.24 22.45 -0.49
CA ASN A 378 -6.79 23.51 -1.33
C ASN A 378 -6.53 23.29 -2.82
N ALA A 379 -5.39 22.69 -3.20
CA ALA A 379 -5.17 22.23 -4.57
C ALA A 379 -6.19 21.16 -4.99
N LEU A 380 -6.45 20.19 -4.12
CA LEU A 380 -7.47 19.14 -4.33
C LEU A 380 -8.88 19.71 -4.32
N TRP A 381 -9.17 20.72 -3.50
CA TRP A 381 -10.45 21.41 -3.49
C TRP A 381 -10.72 22.12 -4.81
N TYR A 382 -9.73 22.88 -5.30
CA TYR A 382 -9.80 23.50 -6.61
C TYR A 382 -10.01 22.45 -7.71
N TYR A 383 -9.29 21.33 -7.64
CA TYR A 383 -9.45 20.21 -8.56
C TYR A 383 -10.88 19.66 -8.54
N ALA A 384 -11.43 19.39 -7.36
CA ALA A 384 -12.78 18.88 -7.16
C ALA A 384 -13.84 19.82 -7.76
N LEU A 385 -13.73 21.13 -7.50
CA LEU A 385 -14.62 22.13 -8.08
C LEU A 385 -14.52 22.20 -9.61
N THR A 386 -13.30 22.09 -10.15
CA THR A 386 -13.05 22.09 -11.60
C THR A 386 -13.70 20.90 -12.28
N VAL A 387 -13.55 19.70 -11.73
CA VAL A 387 -14.17 18.50 -12.31
C VAL A 387 -15.68 18.50 -12.10
N MET A 388 -16.18 19.00 -10.97
CA MET A 388 -17.62 19.14 -10.72
C MET A 388 -18.29 20.12 -11.69
N GLU A 389 -17.68 21.28 -11.97
CA GLU A 389 -18.16 22.21 -13.00
C GLU A 389 -18.26 21.50 -14.36
N SER A 390 -17.19 20.81 -14.78
CA SER A 390 -17.15 20.08 -16.04
C SER A 390 -18.21 18.97 -16.12
N TRP A 391 -18.37 18.20 -15.04
CA TRP A 391 -19.34 17.12 -14.94
C TRP A 391 -20.77 17.65 -14.93
N ALA A 392 -21.03 18.75 -14.22
CA ALA A 392 -22.35 19.37 -14.18
C ALA A 392 -22.79 19.85 -15.57
N VAL A 393 -21.90 20.53 -16.29
CA VAL A 393 -22.15 20.94 -17.69
C VAL A 393 -22.44 19.72 -18.56
N ARG A 394 -21.62 18.67 -18.45
CA ARG A 394 -21.81 17.44 -19.23
C ARG A 394 -23.13 16.73 -18.94
N LEU A 395 -23.57 16.73 -17.67
CA LEU A 395 -24.84 16.14 -17.25
C LEU A 395 -26.04 17.08 -17.46
N SER A 396 -25.82 18.29 -17.98
CA SER A 396 -26.86 19.32 -18.14
C SER A 396 -27.55 19.69 -16.82
N THR A 397 -26.78 19.76 -15.74
CA THR A 397 -27.20 20.22 -14.41
C THR A 397 -26.58 21.59 -14.10
N ASP A 398 -27.07 22.29 -13.07
CA ASP A 398 -26.52 23.60 -12.68
C ASP A 398 -25.04 23.50 -12.24
N ALA A 399 -24.19 24.27 -12.91
CA ALA A 399 -22.75 24.34 -12.65
C ALA A 399 -22.33 25.64 -11.94
N THR A 400 -23.29 26.54 -11.66
CA THR A 400 -23.02 27.92 -11.22
C THR A 400 -22.23 27.97 -9.92
N GLN A 401 -22.64 27.19 -8.91
CA GLN A 401 -21.96 27.13 -7.61
C GLN A 401 -20.50 26.69 -7.73
N TYR A 402 -20.23 25.63 -8.52
CA TYR A 402 -18.88 25.13 -8.71
C TYR A 402 -17.99 26.16 -9.40
N SER A 403 -18.50 26.82 -10.43
CA SER A 403 -17.79 27.87 -11.17
C SER A 403 -17.46 29.08 -10.28
N GLN A 404 -18.41 29.52 -9.45
CA GLN A 404 -18.21 30.62 -8.50
C GLN A 404 -17.14 30.30 -7.45
N LEU A 405 -17.25 29.14 -6.80
CA LEU A 405 -16.28 28.70 -5.80
C LEU A 405 -14.89 28.51 -6.42
N ARG A 406 -14.80 27.89 -7.60
CA ARG A 406 -13.54 27.70 -8.33
C ARG A 406 -12.88 29.03 -8.65
N THR A 407 -13.65 29.99 -9.17
CA THR A 407 -13.15 31.33 -9.50
C THR A 407 -12.59 32.01 -8.25
N MET A 408 -13.33 31.94 -7.14
CA MET A 408 -12.90 32.53 -5.87
C MET A 408 -11.58 31.94 -5.36
N VAL A 409 -11.43 30.61 -5.40
CA VAL A 409 -10.18 29.94 -5.03
C VAL A 409 -9.04 30.37 -5.96
N SER A 410 -9.22 30.33 -7.29
CA SER A 410 -8.16 30.69 -8.24
C SER A 410 -7.67 32.12 -8.08
N GLN A 411 -8.56 33.07 -7.75
CA GLN A 411 -8.21 34.48 -7.57
C GLN A 411 -7.33 34.72 -6.35
N HIS A 412 -7.52 33.96 -5.27
CA HIS A 412 -6.81 34.18 -4.01
C HIS A 412 -5.64 33.21 -3.79
N PHE A 413 -5.64 32.02 -4.41
CA PHE A 413 -4.67 30.97 -4.08
C PHE A 413 -3.21 31.44 -4.16
N ALA A 414 -2.79 31.98 -5.32
CA ALA A 414 -1.41 32.43 -5.49
C ALA A 414 -1.04 33.57 -4.53
N GLU A 415 -1.94 34.54 -4.32
CA GLU A 415 -1.73 35.64 -3.37
C GLU A 415 -1.54 35.15 -1.93
N ARG A 416 -2.31 34.14 -1.53
CA ARG A 416 -2.31 33.61 -0.15
C ARG A 416 -1.13 32.70 0.10
N TYR A 417 -0.77 31.84 -0.85
CA TYR A 417 0.23 30.79 -0.67
C TYR A 417 1.63 31.14 -1.14
N TRP A 418 1.83 32.09 -2.06
CA TRP A 418 3.16 32.36 -2.59
C TRP A 418 4.08 33.01 -1.54
N TYR A 419 5.18 32.33 -1.21
CA TYR A 419 6.22 32.83 -0.31
C TYR A 419 7.39 33.39 -1.14
N GLU A 420 7.31 34.68 -1.44
CA GLU A 420 8.25 35.40 -2.31
C GLU A 420 9.72 35.22 -1.89
N ALA A 421 10.01 35.30 -0.59
CA ALA A 421 11.40 35.23 -0.10
C ALA A 421 12.03 33.83 -0.26
N GLY A 422 11.21 32.78 -0.32
CA GLY A 422 11.68 31.41 -0.58
C GLY A 422 11.55 30.97 -2.04
N GLY A 423 10.69 31.63 -2.83
CA GLY A 423 10.42 31.22 -4.21
C GLY A 423 9.60 29.92 -4.30
N TYR A 424 8.77 29.64 -3.29
CA TYR A 424 7.93 28.43 -3.17
C TYR A 424 6.62 28.76 -2.42
N LEU A 425 5.76 27.77 -2.14
CA LEU A 425 4.49 27.99 -1.42
C LEU A 425 4.62 27.76 0.09
N TYR A 426 3.92 28.57 0.89
CA TYR A 426 3.61 28.24 2.28
C TYR A 426 2.92 26.87 2.35
N ASP A 427 3.30 26.04 3.30
CA ASP A 427 2.71 24.70 3.47
C ASP A 427 1.29 24.77 4.05
N VAL A 428 1.07 25.72 4.96
CA VAL A 428 -0.23 26.02 5.59
C VAL A 428 -0.36 27.53 5.72
N VAL A 429 -1.51 28.08 5.35
CA VAL A 429 -1.86 29.49 5.62
C VAL A 429 -2.93 29.58 6.69
N ASP A 430 -2.95 30.70 7.42
CA ASP A 430 -3.79 30.89 8.61
C ASP A 430 -3.66 29.74 9.63
N VAL A 431 -2.41 29.44 10.01
CA VAL A 431 -2.07 28.40 11.00
C VAL A 431 -2.90 28.61 12.26
N ASP A 432 -3.52 27.52 12.73
CA ASP A 432 -4.43 27.51 13.89
C ASP A 432 -5.66 28.44 13.75
N GLY A 433 -6.01 28.81 12.52
CA GLY A 433 -7.09 29.74 12.21
C GLY A 433 -6.73 31.21 12.46
N ILE A 434 -5.45 31.53 12.67
CA ILE A 434 -4.97 32.88 12.93
C ILE A 434 -4.60 33.54 11.60
N ALA A 435 -5.42 34.52 11.19
CA ALA A 435 -5.25 35.19 9.90
C ALA A 435 -3.84 35.77 9.69
N GLY A 436 -3.19 35.38 8.60
CA GLY A 436 -1.85 35.85 8.22
C GLY A 436 -0.68 35.16 8.92
N GLN A 437 -0.94 34.25 9.86
CA GLN A 437 0.09 33.38 10.40
C GLN A 437 0.29 32.21 9.42
N ASN A 438 1.42 32.17 8.72
CA ASN A 438 1.68 31.17 7.67
C ASN A 438 2.88 30.30 8.03
N ASP A 439 2.83 29.03 7.62
CA ASP A 439 3.92 28.07 7.74
C ASP A 439 4.78 28.08 6.48
N ALA A 440 6.03 28.53 6.61
CA ALA A 440 7.01 28.63 5.54
C ALA A 440 7.91 27.40 5.40
N SER A 441 7.65 26.30 6.12
CA SER A 441 8.42 25.07 5.98
C SER A 441 8.37 24.55 4.54
N LEU A 442 9.54 24.36 3.92
CA LEU A 442 9.66 23.83 2.57
C LEU A 442 9.31 22.32 2.57
N ARG A 443 8.13 22.00 2.04
CA ARG A 443 7.57 20.64 1.98
C ARG A 443 7.13 20.27 0.56
N PRO A 444 6.98 18.97 0.24
CA PRO A 444 6.60 18.53 -1.10
C PRO A 444 5.11 18.73 -1.41
N ASN A 445 4.28 19.13 -0.45
CA ASN A 445 2.83 19.30 -0.61
C ASN A 445 2.45 20.31 -1.70
N GLN A 446 3.29 21.31 -1.94
CA GLN A 446 3.10 22.28 -3.02
C GLN A 446 3.13 21.67 -4.43
N LEU A 447 3.73 20.48 -4.60
CA LEU A 447 3.71 19.77 -5.88
C LEU A 447 2.28 19.47 -6.33
N PHE A 448 1.35 19.24 -5.40
CA PHE A 448 -0.06 18.99 -5.73
C PHE A 448 -0.74 20.19 -6.40
N ALA A 449 -0.38 21.42 -6.02
CA ALA A 449 -0.89 22.62 -6.68
C ALA A 449 -0.45 22.67 -8.15
N ALA A 450 0.77 22.24 -8.46
CA ALA A 450 1.32 22.26 -9.81
C ALA A 450 1.03 21.01 -10.65
N SER A 451 0.86 19.83 -10.03
CA SER A 451 0.60 18.55 -10.71
C SER A 451 -0.88 18.36 -11.01
N LEU A 452 -1.77 18.76 -10.10
CA LEU A 452 -3.21 18.59 -10.25
C LEU A 452 -3.85 19.72 -11.07
N THR A 453 -3.30 20.93 -10.99
CA THR A 453 -3.97 22.14 -11.51
C THR A 453 -3.05 22.97 -12.40
N TYR A 454 -3.59 23.49 -13.49
CA TYR A 454 -2.83 24.34 -14.42
C TYR A 454 -2.95 25.84 -14.14
N GLU A 455 -3.96 26.26 -13.39
CA GLU A 455 -4.40 27.66 -13.30
C GLU A 455 -4.08 28.32 -11.96
N LEU A 456 -3.69 27.56 -10.93
CA LEU A 456 -3.44 28.13 -9.59
C LEU A 456 -2.13 28.92 -9.48
N LEU A 457 -1.14 28.62 -10.33
CA LEU A 457 0.19 29.23 -10.29
C LEU A 457 0.62 29.64 -11.69
N SER A 458 1.37 30.74 -11.77
CA SER A 458 2.06 31.12 -13.01
C SER A 458 3.20 30.15 -13.34
N GLU A 459 3.59 30.10 -14.61
CA GLU A 459 4.71 29.25 -15.06
C GLU A 459 6.01 29.58 -14.34
N ALA A 460 6.30 30.88 -14.11
CA ALA A 460 7.48 31.31 -13.36
C ALA A 460 7.48 30.81 -11.90
N GLN A 461 6.32 30.85 -11.23
CA GLN A 461 6.19 30.32 -9.87
C GLN A 461 6.40 28.80 -9.83
N ILE A 462 5.90 28.06 -10.83
CA ILE A 462 6.10 26.60 -10.91
C ILE A 462 7.55 26.25 -11.15
N ILE A 463 8.24 26.96 -12.04
CA ILE A 463 9.68 26.76 -12.30
C ILE A 463 10.50 27.03 -11.03
N SER A 464 10.24 28.16 -10.36
CA SER A 464 10.90 28.52 -9.10
C SER A 464 10.66 27.48 -8.00
N MET A 465 9.41 27.07 -7.80
CA MET A 465 9.05 26.05 -6.82
C MET A 465 9.73 24.71 -7.13
N LEU A 466 9.71 24.26 -8.39
CA LEU A 466 10.33 23.00 -8.79
C LEU A 466 11.83 23.01 -8.57
N GLN A 467 12.50 24.15 -8.78
CA GLN A 467 13.92 24.32 -8.46
C GLN A 467 14.18 24.08 -6.98
N GLN A 468 13.37 24.66 -6.09
CA GLN A 468 13.49 24.47 -4.64
C GLN A 468 13.21 23.02 -4.22
N VAL A 469 12.24 22.36 -4.84
CA VAL A 469 12.00 20.93 -4.62
C VAL A 469 13.18 20.07 -5.07
N ASN A 470 13.78 20.37 -6.22
CA ASN A 470 14.94 19.65 -6.76
C ASN A 470 16.17 19.79 -5.85
N GLU A 471 16.42 21.00 -5.36
CA GLU A 471 17.61 21.31 -4.57
C GLU A 471 17.53 20.70 -3.16
N HIS A 472 16.36 20.72 -2.53
CA HIS A 472 16.24 20.39 -1.10
C HIS A 472 15.52 19.06 -0.81
N LEU A 473 14.54 18.67 -1.63
CA LEU A 473 13.63 17.58 -1.30
C LEU A 473 13.83 16.32 -2.14
N LEU A 474 14.21 16.43 -3.41
CA LEU A 474 14.39 15.28 -4.29
C LEU A 474 15.56 14.41 -3.83
N THR A 475 15.33 13.10 -3.75
CA THR A 475 16.33 12.08 -3.45
C THR A 475 16.28 10.99 -4.53
N PRO A 476 17.25 10.06 -4.58
CA PRO A 476 17.21 8.96 -5.54
C PRO A 476 15.97 8.06 -5.44
N VAL A 477 15.31 7.99 -4.27
CA VAL A 477 14.22 7.03 -4.00
C VAL A 477 12.91 7.69 -3.56
N GLY A 478 12.73 8.98 -3.82
CA GLY A 478 11.52 9.72 -3.48
C GLY A 478 11.80 11.15 -3.03
N LEU A 479 10.86 11.76 -2.32
CA LEU A 479 11.00 13.12 -1.81
C LEU A 479 11.02 13.16 -0.29
N ARG A 480 11.93 13.95 0.28
CA ARG A 480 11.91 14.30 1.71
C ARG A 480 10.62 15.03 2.05
N SER A 481 10.06 14.70 3.20
CA SER A 481 8.84 15.32 3.72
C SER A 481 9.04 16.74 4.29
N LEU A 482 10.30 17.13 4.54
CA LEU A 482 10.72 18.43 5.04
C LEU A 482 12.15 18.74 4.57
N SER A 483 12.44 20.01 4.26
CA SER A 483 13.79 20.45 3.88
C SER A 483 14.83 20.20 4.99
N PRO A 484 16.05 19.74 4.65
CA PRO A 484 17.16 19.63 5.60
C PRO A 484 17.56 20.93 6.30
N ASP A 485 17.19 22.08 5.72
CA ASP A 485 17.49 23.41 6.29
C ASP A 485 16.48 23.83 7.38
N ASP A 486 15.37 23.10 7.52
CA ASP A 486 14.36 23.37 8.54
C ASP A 486 14.82 22.85 9.92
N PRO A 487 14.69 23.64 11.01
CA PRO A 487 15.04 23.19 12.36
C PRO A 487 14.30 21.93 12.84
N GLY A 488 13.12 21.65 12.25
CA GLY A 488 12.33 20.45 12.53
C GLY A 488 12.83 19.19 11.83
N TYR A 489 13.80 19.30 10.93
CA TYR A 489 14.33 18.17 10.17
C TYR A 489 14.95 17.09 11.06
N ARG A 490 14.59 15.84 10.76
CA ARG A 490 15.10 14.62 11.36
C ARG A 490 15.83 13.87 10.27
N ASN A 491 17.13 13.69 10.46
CA ASN A 491 18.01 12.99 9.53
C ASN A 491 17.96 11.46 9.68
N HIS A 492 17.05 10.93 10.51
CA HIS A 492 16.92 9.51 10.79
C HIS A 492 15.47 9.09 11.03
N PHE A 493 15.07 7.96 10.46
CA PHE A 493 13.77 7.31 10.63
C PHE A 493 13.93 5.88 11.19
N HIS A 494 14.42 5.77 12.42
CA HIS A 494 14.56 4.49 13.13
C HIS A 494 14.51 4.70 14.64
N GLY A 495 14.51 3.60 15.40
CA GLY A 495 14.46 3.65 16.86
C GLY A 495 13.05 3.45 17.40
N ASP A 496 12.84 3.92 18.62
CA ASP A 496 11.58 3.75 19.34
C ASP A 496 10.39 4.44 18.63
N PRO A 497 9.14 4.09 18.99
CA PRO A 497 7.97 4.68 18.37
C PRO A 497 7.93 6.22 18.44
N VAL A 498 8.42 6.83 19.53
CA VAL A 498 8.39 8.29 19.70
C VAL A 498 9.31 8.97 18.68
N TYR A 499 10.53 8.46 18.52
CA TYR A 499 11.50 9.01 17.57
C TYR A 499 11.07 8.75 16.12
N ARG A 500 10.64 7.51 15.82
CA ARG A 500 10.21 7.12 14.48
C ARG A 500 9.00 7.93 14.03
N ASP A 501 7.94 7.94 14.83
CA ASP A 501 6.70 8.63 14.46
C ASP A 501 6.94 10.16 14.48
N GLY A 502 7.81 10.65 15.38
CA GLY A 502 8.31 12.02 15.39
C GLY A 502 9.11 12.45 14.14
N ALA A 503 9.71 11.50 13.42
CA ALA A 503 10.46 11.72 12.19
C ALA A 503 9.65 11.47 10.91
N TYR A 504 8.51 10.77 11.00
CA TYR A 504 7.76 10.20 9.88
C TYR A 504 7.41 11.19 8.76
N HIS A 505 7.14 12.45 9.11
CA HIS A 505 6.92 13.54 8.16
C HIS A 505 7.86 14.72 8.39
N GLN A 506 9.01 14.50 9.02
CA GLN A 506 9.98 15.53 9.37
C GLN A 506 11.32 15.31 8.67
N GLY A 507 11.31 14.79 7.43
CA GLY A 507 12.53 14.57 6.65
C GLY A 507 12.50 13.23 5.91
N THR A 508 11.88 12.20 6.50
CA THR A 508 11.69 10.87 5.90
C THR A 508 11.30 10.97 4.43
N VAL A 509 11.91 10.12 3.59
CA VAL A 509 11.68 10.10 2.15
C VAL A 509 10.43 9.29 1.84
N TRP A 510 9.47 9.90 1.17
CA TRP A 510 8.24 9.26 0.72
C TRP A 510 8.33 8.90 -0.76
N GLN A 511 8.14 7.62 -1.07
CA GLN A 511 8.38 7.09 -2.42
C GLN A 511 7.27 7.47 -3.40
N TRP A 512 6.00 7.43 -2.98
CA TRP A 512 4.85 7.73 -3.83
C TRP A 512 4.85 9.17 -4.38
N LEU A 513 5.51 10.11 -3.69
CA LEU A 513 5.64 11.51 -4.12
C LEU A 513 6.41 11.66 -5.45
N ILE A 514 7.12 10.62 -5.90
CA ILE A 514 7.72 10.60 -7.23
C ILE A 514 6.69 10.86 -8.34
N GLY A 515 5.44 10.48 -8.11
CA GLY A 515 4.34 10.70 -9.04
C GLY A 515 4.03 12.17 -9.31
N PRO A 516 3.56 12.92 -8.30
CA PRO A 516 3.38 14.37 -8.41
C PRO A 516 4.63 15.10 -8.92
N TYR A 517 5.82 14.68 -8.49
CA TYR A 517 7.08 15.24 -8.98
C TYR A 517 7.25 15.06 -10.50
N VAL A 518 7.05 13.84 -11.02
CA VAL A 518 7.15 13.54 -12.46
C VAL A 518 6.12 14.34 -13.26
N ASP A 519 4.90 14.50 -12.75
CA ASP A 519 3.86 15.30 -13.43
C ASP A 519 4.27 16.77 -13.56
N VAL A 520 4.83 17.38 -12.50
CA VAL A 520 5.35 18.76 -12.55
C VAL A 520 6.58 18.86 -13.46
N TYR A 521 7.50 17.90 -13.36
CA TYR A 521 8.71 17.86 -14.19
C TYR A 521 8.36 17.82 -15.68
N LEU A 522 7.44 16.95 -16.08
CA LEU A 522 6.99 16.85 -17.46
C LEU A 522 6.24 18.10 -17.92
N ARG A 523 5.50 18.76 -17.02
CA ARG A 523 4.86 20.04 -17.33
C ARG A 523 5.87 21.14 -17.65
N VAL A 524 6.95 21.24 -16.86
CA VAL A 524 7.96 22.30 -17.01
C VAL A 524 8.92 22.03 -18.15
N HIS A 525 9.44 20.80 -18.23
CA HIS A 525 10.53 20.46 -19.14
C HIS A 525 10.08 19.72 -20.40
N ASN A 526 8.87 19.12 -20.38
CA ASN A 526 8.35 18.26 -21.45
C ASN A 526 9.37 17.21 -21.95
N ASN A 527 10.18 16.67 -21.03
CA ASN A 527 11.26 15.75 -21.36
C ASN A 527 11.07 14.40 -20.66
N ARG A 528 10.63 13.39 -21.42
CA ARG A 528 10.44 12.02 -20.91
C ARG A 528 11.73 11.21 -20.81
N THR A 529 12.80 11.61 -21.49
CA THR A 529 14.04 10.81 -21.57
C THR A 529 14.74 10.65 -20.22
N VAL A 530 14.47 11.55 -19.26
CA VAL A 530 15.04 11.50 -17.91
C VAL A 530 14.27 10.58 -16.96
N LEU A 531 13.06 10.13 -17.32
CA LEU A 531 12.22 9.36 -16.41
C LEU A 531 12.81 7.98 -16.11
N LEU A 532 13.36 7.28 -17.10
CA LEU A 532 13.99 5.97 -16.86
C LEU A 532 15.19 6.08 -15.89
N PRO A 533 16.18 6.98 -16.12
CA PRO A 533 17.23 7.22 -15.13
C PRO A 533 16.72 7.63 -13.74
N LEU A 534 15.67 8.44 -13.67
CA LEU A 534 15.07 8.89 -12.42
C LEU A 534 14.42 7.73 -11.63
N LEU A 535 13.79 6.78 -12.33
CA LEU A 535 13.08 5.65 -11.71
C LEU A 535 13.97 4.44 -11.42
N GLU A 536 15.17 4.37 -12.01
CA GLU A 536 16.11 3.25 -11.85
C GLU A 536 16.41 2.87 -10.37
N PRO A 537 16.61 3.82 -9.43
CA PRO A 537 16.83 3.45 -8.02
C PRO A 537 15.62 2.76 -7.37
N PHE A 538 14.40 3.06 -7.83
CA PHE A 538 13.20 2.34 -7.39
C PHE A 538 13.14 0.93 -7.99
N VAL A 539 13.54 0.76 -9.25
CA VAL A 539 13.59 -0.54 -9.93
C VAL A 539 14.56 -1.48 -9.22
N GLN A 540 15.70 -0.99 -8.73
CA GLN A 540 16.65 -1.78 -7.97
C GLN A 540 16.05 -2.31 -6.66
N GLN A 541 15.14 -1.57 -6.02
CA GLN A 541 14.48 -2.02 -4.80
C GLN A 541 13.59 -3.25 -5.02
N LEU A 542 12.98 -3.40 -6.21
CA LEU A 542 12.15 -4.57 -6.56
C LEU A 542 12.90 -5.91 -6.38
N TRP A 543 14.23 -5.89 -6.42
CA TRP A 543 15.07 -7.08 -6.33
C TRP A 543 15.94 -7.13 -5.07
N GLY A 544 15.84 -6.14 -4.18
CA GLY A 544 16.70 -5.99 -3.00
C GLY A 544 16.01 -6.36 -1.68
N THR A 545 15.04 -5.56 -1.23
CA THR A 545 14.53 -5.59 0.15
C THR A 545 13.36 -6.55 0.33
N CYS A 546 12.21 -6.23 -0.25
CA CYS A 546 11.05 -7.12 -0.32
C CYS A 546 10.83 -7.46 -1.78
N LEU A 547 11.02 -8.74 -2.11
CA LEU A 547 11.07 -9.18 -3.49
C LEU A 547 9.77 -8.85 -4.23
N GLY A 548 9.90 -7.99 -5.22
CA GLY A 548 8.86 -7.67 -6.18
C GLY A 548 7.87 -6.61 -5.75
N THR A 549 8.21 -5.73 -4.80
CA THR A 549 7.36 -4.63 -4.35
C THR A 549 8.20 -3.41 -3.95
N ILE A 550 7.53 -2.30 -3.63
CA ILE A 550 8.14 -1.04 -3.24
C ILE A 550 7.68 -0.69 -1.82
N CYS A 551 8.62 -0.24 -0.99
CA CYS A 551 8.33 0.15 0.37
C CYS A 551 7.67 1.53 0.46
N GLU A 552 7.17 1.83 1.64
CA GLU A 552 6.47 3.06 1.95
C GLU A 552 7.40 4.27 1.96
N VAL A 553 8.49 4.17 2.72
CA VAL A 553 9.43 5.26 2.97
C VAL A 553 10.88 4.77 2.94
N ALA A 554 11.81 5.72 2.94
CA ALA A 554 13.22 5.45 3.15
C ALA A 554 13.83 6.46 4.15
N GLU A 555 14.96 6.09 4.73
CA GLU A 555 15.80 6.98 5.53
C GLU A 555 16.09 8.28 4.76
N PRO A 556 16.10 9.45 5.42
CA PRO A 556 16.21 10.76 4.78
C PRO A 556 17.62 11.13 4.34
N GLU A 557 18.62 10.34 4.73
CA GLU A 557 20.01 10.49 4.36
C GLU A 557 20.58 9.27 3.63
N PRO A 558 21.64 9.42 2.82
CA PRO A 558 22.34 8.30 2.21
C PRO A 558 22.72 7.22 3.26
N PRO A 559 22.53 5.93 2.94
CA PRO A 559 22.23 5.38 1.61
C PRO A 559 20.73 5.27 1.27
N PHE A 560 19.85 6.01 1.95
CA PHE A 560 18.39 5.98 1.74
C PHE A 560 17.80 4.57 1.92
N THR A 561 18.11 3.96 3.06
CA THR A 561 17.69 2.58 3.34
C THR A 561 16.16 2.49 3.42
N PRO A 562 15.53 1.52 2.73
CA PRO A 562 14.10 1.22 2.84
C PRO A 562 13.62 1.07 4.29
N ALA A 563 12.50 1.69 4.62
CA ALA A 563 11.89 1.69 5.93
C ALA A 563 10.35 1.74 5.83
N GLY A 564 9.68 1.77 6.99
CA GLY A 564 8.21 1.69 7.05
C GLY A 564 7.69 0.36 6.51
N CYS A 565 6.48 0.35 5.97
CA CYS A 565 5.91 -0.84 5.38
C CYS A 565 6.75 -1.29 4.17
N PHE A 566 7.13 -2.56 4.14
CA PHE A 566 8.01 -3.07 3.09
C PHE A 566 7.30 -3.23 1.73
N ALA A 567 5.97 -3.22 1.73
CA ALA A 567 5.13 -3.28 0.53
C ALA A 567 3.99 -2.26 0.69
N GLN A 568 3.97 -1.22 -0.13
CA GLN A 568 3.00 -0.13 0.01
C GLN A 568 2.27 0.19 -1.31
N ALA A 569 0.95 0.30 -1.22
CA ALA A 569 0.04 0.43 -2.35
C ALA A 569 0.33 1.68 -3.19
N TRP A 570 0.38 2.87 -2.59
CA TRP A 570 0.60 4.12 -3.33
C TRP A 570 1.99 4.22 -3.96
N SER A 571 3.02 3.61 -3.36
CA SER A 571 4.38 3.61 -3.89
C SER A 571 4.45 2.76 -5.14
N VAL A 572 3.86 1.55 -5.11
CA VAL A 572 3.73 0.69 -6.29
C VAL A 572 2.85 1.35 -7.36
N ALA A 573 1.75 1.98 -6.95
CA ALA A 573 0.81 2.64 -7.86
C ALA A 573 1.47 3.77 -8.65
N GLU A 574 2.11 4.72 -7.96
CA GLU A 574 2.73 5.88 -8.59
C GLU A 574 3.98 5.49 -9.38
N LEU A 575 4.78 4.51 -8.91
CA LEU A 575 5.89 3.99 -9.71
C LEU A 575 5.41 3.34 -11.01
N LEU A 576 4.37 2.50 -10.96
CA LEU A 576 3.78 1.89 -12.16
C LEU A 576 3.25 2.96 -13.12
N ARG A 577 2.54 3.97 -12.59
CA ARG A 577 2.03 5.08 -13.41
C ARG A 577 3.17 5.86 -14.09
N CYS A 578 4.21 6.21 -13.36
CA CYS A 578 5.38 6.92 -13.89
C CYS A 578 6.18 6.08 -14.88
N TRP A 579 6.31 4.77 -14.63
CA TRP A 579 6.98 3.85 -15.54
C TRP A 579 6.28 3.82 -16.90
N LEU A 580 4.95 3.73 -16.92
CA LEU A 580 4.18 3.78 -18.16
C LEU A 580 4.35 5.10 -18.91
N LEU A 581 4.46 6.24 -18.20
CA LEU A 581 4.77 7.53 -18.86
C LEU A 581 6.15 7.54 -19.52
N ALA A 582 7.10 6.75 -19.00
CA ALA A 582 8.45 6.64 -19.52
C ALA A 582 8.55 5.71 -20.74
N VAL A 583 7.83 4.58 -20.71
CA VAL A 583 7.97 3.51 -21.73
C VAL A 583 6.90 3.53 -22.82
N ASP A 584 5.67 3.96 -22.53
CA ASP A 584 4.61 3.97 -23.53
C ASP A 584 4.85 5.12 -24.53
N LYS A 585 5.08 4.75 -25.79
CA LYS A 585 5.03 5.69 -26.92
C LYS A 585 3.55 6.02 -27.15
N MET A 586 3.15 7.27 -26.89
CA MET A 586 1.78 7.73 -27.19
C MET A 586 1.47 7.67 -28.68
#